data_AF-A0A7C6ICD5-F1
#
_entry.id   AF-A0A7C6ICD5-F1
#
_cell.length_a   1.000
_cell.length_b   1.000
_cell.length_c   1.000
_cell.angle_alpha   90.00
_cell.angle_beta   90.00
_cell.angle_gamma   90.00
#
_symmetry.space_group_name_H-M   'P 1'
#
loop_
_entity.id
_entity.type
_entity.pdbx_description
1 polymer ?
#
loop_
_entity_poly.entity_id
_entity_poly.type
_entity_poly.pdbx_seq_one_letter_code
_entity_poly.pdbx_strand_id
1 'polypeptide(L)'
;MERPGGTDADARAGARRVALGVGSVIVTLTLLATILPYLLGGPRPAAPRPNPTVGAGPAESFPAEVFPEPVTLDLPGVPEGCPAPQTDPWQFVTVEWMPLVVADGRTYVGREGHAGLTPGAEVTRVACDIVEISGGGQAIVPEPWPDGSSTALLEGTPVHEVAGAPRECYLMAEQGLPWLFRAVDETGGTPSACVGVPEP
;
A
#
# COMPACT_ATOMS: atom_id res chain seq x y z
N MET A 1 6.38 -16.27 -69.09
CA MET A 1 5.01 -16.76 -68.81
C MET A 1 5.16 -17.77 -67.68
N GLU A 2 4.57 -17.67 -66.50
CA GLU A 2 3.48 -16.85 -65.94
C GLU A 2 3.75 -16.68 -64.43
N ARG A 3 3.28 -15.57 -63.85
CA ARG A 3 3.14 -15.42 -62.39
C ARG A 3 1.84 -16.09 -61.95
N PRO A 4 1.78 -16.61 -60.71
CA PRO A 4 0.58 -16.43 -59.90
C PRO A 4 0.95 -15.84 -58.54
N GLY A 5 0.63 -14.57 -58.36
CA GLY A 5 0.54 -13.93 -57.06
C GLY A 5 -0.87 -13.38 -56.92
N GLY A 6 -1.55 -13.70 -55.81
CA GLY A 6 -2.80 -13.02 -55.45
C GLY A 6 -3.91 -13.90 -54.89
N THR A 7 -3.68 -14.64 -53.81
CA THR A 7 -4.79 -15.24 -53.03
C THR A 7 -4.62 -15.17 -51.51
N ASP A 8 -3.41 -15.15 -50.96
CA ASP A 8 -3.21 -15.17 -49.49
C ASP A 8 -3.28 -13.78 -48.80
N ALA A 9 -3.04 -12.69 -49.53
CA ALA A 9 -3.04 -11.35 -48.94
C ALA A 9 -4.45 -10.83 -48.65
N ASP A 10 -5.42 -11.12 -49.52
CA ASP A 10 -6.80 -10.66 -49.37
C ASP A 10 -7.56 -11.41 -48.26
N ALA A 11 -7.25 -12.69 -48.03
CA ALA A 11 -7.85 -13.46 -46.93
C ALA A 11 -7.46 -12.93 -45.55
N ARG A 12 -6.21 -12.46 -45.37
CA ARG A 12 -5.73 -11.87 -44.10
C ARG A 12 -6.25 -10.46 -43.86
N ALA A 13 -6.54 -9.69 -44.92
CA ALA A 13 -7.13 -8.36 -44.80
C ALA A 13 -8.61 -8.40 -44.39
N GLY A 14 -9.37 -9.40 -44.85
CA GLY A 14 -10.78 -9.60 -44.48
C GLY A 14 -10.97 -9.96 -42.99
N ALA A 15 -10.15 -10.89 -42.46
CA ALA A 15 -10.24 -11.31 -41.06
C ALA A 15 -9.92 -10.19 -40.06
N ARG A 16 -8.96 -9.31 -40.38
CA ARG A 16 -8.61 -8.15 -39.53
C ARG A 16 -9.74 -7.12 -39.43
N ARG A 17 -10.52 -6.90 -40.49
CA ARG A 17 -11.63 -5.92 -40.48
C ARG A 17 -12.82 -6.40 -39.64
N VAL A 18 -13.10 -7.70 -39.60
CA VAL A 18 -14.20 -8.26 -38.78
C VAL A 18 -13.84 -8.27 -37.29
N ALA A 19 -12.59 -8.61 -36.92
CA ALA A 19 -12.15 -8.63 -35.53
C ALA A 19 -12.14 -7.22 -34.88
N LEU A 20 -11.76 -6.18 -35.65
CA LEU A 20 -11.84 -4.79 -35.19
C LEU A 20 -13.28 -4.28 -35.02
N GLY A 21 -14.22 -4.77 -35.83
CA GLY A 21 -15.64 -4.45 -35.68
C GLY A 21 -16.28 -5.06 -34.44
N VAL A 22 -15.99 -6.34 -34.15
CA VAL A 22 -16.59 -7.05 -33.01
C VAL A 22 -16.00 -6.57 -31.68
N GLY A 23 -14.68 -6.34 -31.60
CA GLY A 23 -14.04 -5.81 -30.39
C GLY A 23 -14.55 -4.41 -30.02
N SER A 24 -14.74 -3.54 -31.01
CA SER A 24 -15.26 -2.19 -30.81
C SER A 24 -16.72 -2.19 -30.33
N VAL A 25 -17.56 -3.09 -30.85
CA VAL A 25 -18.96 -3.22 -30.41
C VAL A 25 -19.06 -3.74 -28.98
N ILE A 26 -18.22 -4.69 -28.57
CA ILE A 26 -18.22 -5.22 -27.19
C ILE A 26 -17.78 -4.13 -26.20
N VAL A 27 -16.71 -3.39 -26.50
CA VAL A 27 -16.24 -2.30 -25.63
C VAL A 27 -17.31 -1.22 -25.51
N THR A 28 -17.96 -0.86 -26.62
CA THR A 28 -19.01 0.17 -26.62
C THR A 28 -20.25 -0.26 -25.84
N LEU A 29 -20.70 -1.52 -26.00
CA LEU A 29 -21.84 -2.06 -25.23
C LEU A 29 -21.53 -2.17 -23.73
N THR A 30 -20.31 -2.55 -23.36
CA THR A 30 -19.91 -2.67 -21.95
C THR A 30 -19.84 -1.29 -21.29
N LEU A 31 -19.28 -0.31 -22.00
CA LEU A 31 -19.22 1.07 -21.52
C LEU A 31 -20.63 1.66 -21.38
N LEU A 32 -21.51 1.42 -22.36
CA LEU A 32 -22.90 1.87 -22.31
C LEU A 32 -23.65 1.22 -21.12
N ALA A 33 -23.48 -0.08 -20.89
CA ALA A 33 -24.10 -0.78 -19.77
C ALA A 33 -23.62 -0.25 -18.39
N THR A 34 -22.40 0.30 -18.33
CA THR A 34 -21.84 0.85 -17.10
C THR A 34 -22.30 2.29 -16.87
N ILE A 35 -22.44 3.10 -17.93
CA ILE A 35 -22.75 4.53 -17.83
C ILE A 35 -24.26 4.81 -17.80
N LEU A 36 -25.07 3.99 -18.50
CA LEU A 36 -26.53 4.17 -18.58
C LEU A 36 -27.24 4.21 -17.22
N PRO A 37 -26.87 3.40 -16.20
CA PRO A 37 -27.45 3.49 -14.87
C PRO A 37 -27.18 4.83 -14.17
N TYR A 38 -26.03 5.44 -14.41
CA TYR A 38 -25.67 6.74 -13.81
C TYR A 38 -26.39 7.90 -14.50
N LEU A 39 -26.61 7.82 -15.82
CA LEU A 39 -27.33 8.85 -16.59
C LEU A 39 -28.85 8.82 -16.40
N LEU A 40 -29.44 7.65 -16.11
CA LEU A 40 -30.88 7.50 -15.84
C LEU A 40 -31.27 7.77 -14.38
N GLY A 41 -30.35 8.33 -13.57
CA GLY A 41 -30.56 8.57 -12.15
C GLY A 41 -30.33 7.28 -11.37
N GLY A 42 -29.05 7.01 -11.07
CA GLY A 42 -28.55 5.81 -10.41
C GLY A 42 -29.36 5.38 -9.18
N PRO A 43 -29.17 4.12 -8.72
CA PRO A 43 -29.98 3.54 -7.66
C PRO A 43 -30.03 4.52 -6.49
N ARG A 44 -31.23 5.04 -6.22
CA ARG A 44 -31.48 5.86 -5.02
C ARG A 44 -30.90 5.08 -3.85
N PRO A 45 -30.07 5.70 -2.99
CA PRO A 45 -29.66 5.05 -1.75
C PRO A 45 -30.93 4.55 -1.08
N ALA A 46 -30.95 3.26 -0.75
CA ALA A 46 -32.08 2.67 -0.05
C ALA A 46 -32.37 3.58 1.15
N ALA A 47 -33.63 4.01 1.27
CA ALA A 47 -34.05 4.81 2.40
C ALA A 47 -33.54 4.15 3.69
N PRO A 48 -32.98 4.92 4.64
CA PRO A 48 -32.51 4.35 5.89
C PRO A 48 -33.66 3.53 6.46
N ARG A 49 -33.41 2.23 6.68
CA ARG A 49 -34.39 1.40 7.38
C ARG A 49 -34.73 2.13 8.66
N PRO A 50 -36.02 2.31 9.00
CA PRO A 50 -36.37 2.85 10.30
C PRO A 50 -35.65 1.98 11.33
N ASN A 51 -34.85 2.63 12.18
CA ASN A 51 -34.34 1.97 13.37
C ASN A 51 -35.53 1.25 14.01
N PRO A 52 -35.41 -0.04 14.38
CA PRO A 52 -36.42 -0.63 15.23
C PRO A 52 -36.54 0.30 16.43
N THR A 53 -37.70 0.93 16.58
CA THR A 53 -38.05 1.66 17.79
C THR A 53 -37.84 0.66 18.91
N VAL A 54 -36.76 0.81 19.65
CA VAL A 54 -36.53 0.07 20.88
C VAL A 54 -37.72 0.43 21.73
N GLY A 55 -38.68 -0.50 21.81
CA GLY A 55 -39.78 -0.38 22.75
C GLY A 55 -39.15 -0.12 24.10
N ALA A 56 -39.67 0.86 24.82
CA ALA A 56 -39.37 1.05 26.23
C ALA A 56 -39.83 -0.19 26.99
N GLY A 57 -39.01 -1.24 26.94
CA GLY A 57 -39.04 -2.33 27.90
C GLY A 57 -38.67 -1.75 29.27
N PRO A 58 -39.08 -2.41 30.37
CA PRO A 58 -38.68 -2.00 31.69
C PRO A 58 -37.15 -1.87 31.69
N ALA A 59 -36.63 -0.77 32.23
CA ALA A 59 -35.21 -0.56 32.38
C ALA A 59 -34.63 -1.70 33.21
N GLU A 60 -34.16 -2.76 32.56
CA GLU A 60 -33.23 -3.69 33.16
C GLU A 60 -32.00 -2.84 33.48
N SER A 61 -31.82 -2.60 34.77
CA SER A 61 -30.61 -2.01 35.31
C SER A 61 -29.45 -2.91 34.91
N PHE A 62 -28.81 -2.60 33.79
CA PHE A 62 -27.49 -3.14 33.51
C PHE A 62 -26.61 -2.72 34.70
N PRO A 63 -25.92 -3.66 35.36
CA PRO A 63 -24.91 -3.27 36.33
C PRO A 63 -23.97 -2.31 35.59
N ALA A 64 -23.68 -1.16 36.21
CA ALA A 64 -22.76 -0.18 35.65
C ALA A 64 -21.56 -0.95 35.08
N GLU A 65 -21.43 -0.94 33.75
CA GLU A 65 -20.30 -1.61 33.10
C GLU A 65 -19.07 -1.08 33.79
N VAL A 66 -18.36 -1.98 34.48
CA VAL A 66 -17.01 -1.72 34.92
C VAL A 66 -16.26 -1.56 33.62
N PHE A 67 -16.18 -0.32 33.11
CA PHE A 67 -15.21 0.02 32.10
C PHE A 67 -13.88 -0.46 32.68
N PRO A 68 -13.20 -1.43 32.02
CA PRO A 68 -11.90 -1.84 32.50
C PRO A 68 -11.07 -0.57 32.68
N GLU A 69 -10.39 -0.45 33.83
CA GLU A 69 -9.48 0.67 34.05
C GLU A 69 -8.62 0.85 32.79
N PRO A 70 -8.32 2.09 32.37
CA PRO A 70 -7.52 2.34 31.18
C PRO A 70 -6.29 1.45 31.26
N VAL A 71 -6.25 0.43 30.40
CA VAL A 71 -5.15 -0.51 30.35
C VAL A 71 -3.97 0.35 29.95
N THR A 72 -3.11 0.64 30.93
CA THR A 72 -1.85 1.29 30.64
C THR A 72 -1.07 0.21 29.92
N LEU A 73 -1.06 0.27 28.60
CA LEU A 73 -0.21 -0.59 27.81
C LEU A 73 1.22 -0.28 28.28
N ASP A 74 1.84 -1.26 28.93
CA ASP A 74 3.26 -1.21 29.27
C ASP A 74 4.01 -1.40 27.96
N LEU A 75 4.09 -0.31 27.19
CA LEU A 75 4.74 -0.30 25.90
C LEU A 75 6.23 -0.61 26.13
N PRO A 76 6.84 -1.50 25.32
CA PRO A 76 8.29 -1.65 25.36
C PRO A 76 8.92 -0.26 25.27
N GLY A 77 9.87 0.03 26.18
CA GLY A 77 10.48 1.34 26.26
C GLY A 77 10.98 1.77 24.89
N VAL A 78 10.51 2.93 24.42
CA VAL A 78 10.91 3.49 23.13
C VAL A 78 12.43 3.72 23.15
N PRO A 79 13.21 3.16 22.22
CA PRO A 79 14.65 3.37 22.19
C PRO A 79 15.01 4.86 22.14
N GLU A 80 16.16 5.22 22.70
CA GLU A 80 16.58 6.62 22.78
C GLU A 80 16.69 7.23 21.36
N GLY A 81 15.99 8.34 21.13
CA GLY A 81 15.94 9.01 19.82
C GLY A 81 14.79 8.56 18.92
N CYS A 82 14.04 7.53 19.31
CA CYS A 82 12.87 7.09 18.55
C CYS A 82 11.60 7.89 18.93
N PRO A 83 10.76 8.21 17.94
CA PRO A 83 9.50 8.91 18.19
C PRO A 83 8.57 8.07 19.07
N ALA A 84 8.00 8.70 20.10
CA ALA A 84 7.06 8.04 20.99
C ALA A 84 5.74 7.74 20.28
N PRO A 85 5.16 6.55 20.49
CA PRO A 85 3.85 6.23 19.95
C PRO A 85 2.77 7.10 20.60
N GLN A 86 1.89 7.67 19.78
CA GLN A 86 0.67 8.35 20.24
C GLN A 86 -0.42 7.31 20.47
N THR A 87 -0.94 7.24 21.69
CA THR A 87 -1.94 6.25 22.12
C THR A 87 -3.31 6.87 22.36
N ASP A 88 -3.78 7.76 21.47
CA ASP A 88 -5.11 8.36 21.63
C ASP A 88 -6.19 7.27 21.47
N PRO A 89 -6.94 6.92 22.54
CA PRO A 89 -7.85 5.77 22.55
C PRO A 89 -9.04 5.89 21.59
N TRP A 90 -9.24 7.04 20.95
CA TRP A 90 -10.35 7.29 20.01
C TRP A 90 -9.91 7.54 18.57
N GLN A 91 -8.61 7.53 18.29
CA GLN A 91 -8.11 7.62 16.92
C GLN A 91 -8.04 6.23 16.30
N PHE A 92 -9.11 5.87 15.58
CA PHE A 92 -9.07 4.74 14.66
C PHE A 92 -8.39 5.21 13.38
N VAL A 93 -7.15 4.77 13.17
CA VAL A 93 -6.47 4.99 11.90
C VAL A 93 -6.29 3.63 11.25
N THR A 94 -7.09 3.40 10.22
CA THR A 94 -6.87 2.35 9.24
C THR A 94 -5.67 2.77 8.39
N VAL A 95 -4.45 2.71 8.95
CA VAL A 95 -3.24 2.88 8.16
C VAL A 95 -2.97 1.53 7.51
N GLU A 96 -3.05 1.49 6.19
CA GLU A 96 -2.45 0.42 5.42
C GLU A 96 -0.93 0.63 5.53
N TRP A 97 -0.31 0.02 6.55
CA TRP A 97 1.12 0.15 6.81
C TRP A 97 1.88 -0.53 5.68
N MET A 98 2.40 0.27 4.76
CA MET A 98 3.38 -0.24 3.82
C MET A 98 4.73 -0.41 4.55
N PRO A 99 5.42 -1.54 4.34
CA PRO A 99 6.79 -1.70 4.80
C PRO A 99 7.65 -0.53 4.34
N LEU A 100 8.38 0.11 5.25
CA LEU A 100 9.24 1.24 4.88
C LEU A 100 10.51 1.32 5.73
N VAL A 101 11.46 2.09 5.21
CA VAL A 101 12.69 2.51 5.88
C VAL A 101 12.94 3.98 5.60
N VAL A 102 13.40 4.73 6.60
CA VAL A 102 13.92 6.09 6.42
C VAL A 102 15.44 6.07 6.46
N ALA A 103 16.08 6.57 5.40
CA ALA A 103 17.54 6.63 5.27
C ALA A 103 17.97 7.82 4.43
N ASP A 104 19.10 8.46 4.78
CA ASP A 104 19.63 9.65 4.10
C ASP A 104 18.57 10.77 3.92
N GLY A 105 17.66 10.92 4.89
CA GLY A 105 16.55 11.87 4.85
C GLY A 105 15.45 11.54 3.84
N ARG A 106 15.34 10.30 3.38
CA ARG A 106 14.33 9.84 2.40
C ARG A 106 13.56 8.65 2.93
N THR A 107 12.29 8.57 2.53
CA THR A 107 11.46 7.40 2.76
C THR A 107 11.59 6.43 1.60
N TYR A 108 11.76 5.15 1.93
CA TYR A 108 11.76 4.06 0.98
C TYR A 108 10.67 3.06 1.34
N VAL A 109 9.89 2.63 0.36
CA VAL A 109 8.82 1.64 0.52
C VAL A 109 9.32 0.27 0.07
N GLY A 110 9.11 -0.74 0.91
CA GLY A 110 9.65 -2.08 0.81
C GLY A 110 8.67 -3.10 0.23
N ARG A 111 9.22 -4.08 -0.49
CA ARG A 111 8.56 -5.32 -0.86
C ARG A 111 9.42 -6.50 -0.42
N GLU A 112 8.80 -7.45 0.28
CA GLU A 112 9.45 -8.70 0.70
C GLU A 112 9.63 -9.69 -0.45
N GLY A 113 10.61 -10.60 -0.29
CA GLY A 113 10.79 -11.76 -1.15
C GLY A 113 11.38 -11.44 -2.52
N HIS A 114 12.13 -10.33 -2.65
CA HIS A 114 12.74 -9.94 -3.91
C HIS A 114 14.02 -10.74 -4.19
N ALA A 115 13.97 -11.63 -5.18
CA ALA A 115 15.08 -12.53 -5.47
C ALA A 115 16.20 -11.85 -6.27
N GLY A 116 17.44 -12.29 -6.07
CA GLY A 116 18.58 -11.89 -6.90
C GLY A 116 19.26 -10.58 -6.50
N LEU A 117 18.87 -9.97 -5.37
CA LEU A 117 19.56 -8.80 -4.84
C LEU A 117 20.96 -9.15 -4.37
N THR A 118 21.90 -8.26 -4.64
CA THR A 118 23.28 -8.34 -4.13
C THR A 118 23.55 -7.09 -3.29
N PRO A 119 23.91 -7.23 -2.01
CA PRO A 119 24.15 -6.07 -1.15
C PRO A 119 25.44 -5.35 -1.54
N GLY A 120 25.35 -4.02 -1.55
CA GLY A 120 26.48 -3.10 -1.63
C GLY A 120 26.95 -2.64 -0.24
N ALA A 121 27.36 -1.37 -0.13
CA ALA A 121 27.76 -0.80 1.15
C ALA A 121 26.58 -0.66 2.10
N GLU A 122 26.83 -0.75 3.42
CA GLU A 122 25.84 -0.38 4.44
C GLU A 122 25.60 1.14 4.39
N VAL A 123 24.34 1.53 4.29
CA VAL A 123 23.88 2.92 4.25
C VAL A 123 23.48 3.37 5.65
N THR A 124 22.70 2.54 6.34
CA THR A 124 22.25 2.80 7.70
C THR A 124 21.96 1.48 8.42
N ARG A 125 21.69 1.59 9.72
CA ARG A 125 21.18 0.51 10.55
C ARG A 125 19.89 0.96 11.18
N VAL A 126 18.91 0.06 11.24
CA VAL A 126 17.62 0.36 11.89
C VAL A 126 17.89 0.67 13.36
N ALA A 127 17.56 1.88 13.77
CA ALA A 127 17.64 2.36 15.14
C ALA A 127 16.25 2.38 15.80
N CYS A 128 15.19 2.53 15.00
CA CYS A 128 13.82 2.58 15.48
C CYS A 128 12.95 1.61 14.69
N ASP A 129 12.57 0.50 15.31
CA ASP A 129 11.53 -0.38 14.79
C ASP A 129 10.14 0.10 15.24
N ILE A 130 9.41 0.69 14.31
CA ILE A 130 8.06 1.18 14.52
C ILE A 130 7.12 -0.02 14.38
N VAL A 131 6.81 -0.65 15.52
CA VAL A 131 5.95 -1.82 15.60
C VAL A 131 4.47 -1.42 15.60
N GLU A 132 3.67 -2.05 14.75
CA GLU A 132 2.21 -1.99 14.82
C GLU A 132 1.72 -2.68 16.10
N ILE A 133 1.09 -1.93 17.01
CA ILE A 133 0.40 -2.53 18.16
C ILE A 133 -1.03 -2.86 17.72
N SER A 134 -1.18 -3.97 16.99
CA SER A 134 -2.48 -4.51 16.65
C SER A 134 -3.08 -5.21 17.87
N GLY A 135 -3.85 -4.48 18.71
CA GLY A 135 -4.47 -5.14 19.86
C GLY A 135 -5.19 -4.36 20.96
N GLY A 136 -5.75 -3.17 20.72
CA GLY A 136 -6.66 -2.56 21.73
C GLY A 136 -6.59 -1.04 21.91
N GLY A 137 -5.70 -0.38 21.19
CA GLY A 137 -5.60 1.08 21.07
C GLY A 137 -4.55 1.32 20.00
N GLN A 138 -4.93 1.91 18.87
CA GLN A 138 -4.02 2.02 17.72
C GLN A 138 -3.00 3.11 18.04
N ALA A 139 -1.75 2.70 18.23
CA ALA A 139 -0.68 3.65 18.49
C ALA A 139 -0.10 4.17 17.16
N ILE A 140 -0.11 5.49 16.96
CA ILE A 140 0.41 6.13 15.74
C ILE A 140 1.76 6.74 16.07
N VAL A 141 2.78 6.46 15.27
CA VAL A 141 4.04 7.20 15.34
C VAL A 141 3.99 8.32 14.31
N PRO A 142 3.83 9.60 14.72
CA PRO A 142 3.73 10.71 13.78
C PRO A 142 5.04 10.94 13.04
N GLU A 143 4.95 11.28 11.76
CA GLU A 143 6.06 11.84 10.99
C GLU A 143 6.44 13.25 11.52
N PRO A 144 7.69 13.71 11.30
CA PRO A 144 8.77 13.04 10.59
C PRO A 144 9.47 11.98 11.43
N TRP A 145 9.83 10.86 10.80
CA TRP A 145 10.66 9.83 11.43
C TRP A 145 12.15 10.10 11.18
N PRO A 146 13.02 9.81 12.16
CA PRO A 146 14.47 9.96 11.99
C PRO A 146 15.04 8.94 11.00
N ASP A 147 16.24 9.21 10.49
CA ASP A 147 17.01 8.21 9.73
C ASP A 147 17.26 6.97 10.59
N GLY A 148 17.14 5.79 9.98
CA GLY A 148 17.19 4.51 10.68
C GLY A 148 15.84 4.05 11.24
N SER A 149 14.73 4.74 10.95
CA SER A 149 13.39 4.20 11.25
C SER A 149 12.96 3.13 10.24
N SER A 150 12.27 2.09 10.71
CA SER A 150 11.60 1.10 9.87
C SER A 150 10.27 0.66 10.45
N THR A 151 9.31 0.29 9.59
CA THR A 151 8.02 -0.32 10.01
C THR A 151 7.98 -1.84 9.80
N ALA A 152 9.04 -2.42 9.22
CA ALA A 152 9.05 -3.83 8.80
C ALA A 152 10.32 -4.58 9.23
N LEU A 153 11.41 -3.87 9.51
CA LEU A 153 12.67 -4.43 9.95
C LEU A 153 12.85 -4.19 11.45
N LEU A 154 13.45 -5.16 12.13
CA LEU A 154 13.76 -5.06 13.55
C LEU A 154 14.94 -4.11 13.80
N GLU A 155 15.00 -3.57 15.02
CA GLU A 155 16.17 -2.81 15.49
C GLU A 155 17.47 -3.58 15.23
N GLY A 156 18.50 -2.87 14.79
CA GLY A 156 19.80 -3.42 14.48
C GLY A 156 19.94 -4.02 13.07
N THR A 157 18.85 -4.12 12.30
CA THR A 157 18.91 -4.64 10.92
C THR A 157 19.71 -3.70 10.02
N PRO A 158 20.76 -4.16 9.31
CA PRO A 158 21.50 -3.31 8.39
C PRO A 158 20.73 -3.10 7.09
N VAL A 159 20.82 -1.88 6.56
CA VAL A 159 20.24 -1.48 5.27
C VAL A 159 21.39 -1.13 4.34
N HIS A 160 21.37 -1.72 3.15
CA HIS A 160 22.45 -1.69 2.18
C HIS A 160 22.02 -1.04 0.87
N GLU A 161 23.00 -0.54 0.12
CA GLU A 161 22.82 -0.27 -1.31
C GLU A 161 22.52 -1.58 -2.06
N VAL A 162 21.86 -1.48 -3.21
CA VAL A 162 21.71 -2.61 -4.13
C VAL A 162 22.76 -2.51 -5.23
N ALA A 163 23.55 -3.55 -5.42
CA ALA A 163 24.59 -3.56 -6.45
C ALA A 163 23.98 -3.31 -7.83
N GLY A 164 24.48 -2.29 -8.53
CA GLY A 164 24.01 -1.91 -9.87
C GLY A 164 22.80 -0.97 -9.90
N ALA A 165 22.26 -0.58 -8.74
CA ALA A 165 21.19 0.43 -8.65
C ALA A 165 21.66 1.70 -7.93
N PRO A 166 21.13 2.88 -8.29
CA PRO A 166 21.41 4.12 -7.55
C PRO A 166 20.80 4.08 -6.16
N ARG A 167 21.59 4.40 -5.12
CA ARG A 167 21.16 4.39 -3.71
C ARG A 167 20.02 5.37 -3.42
N GLU A 168 19.94 6.46 -4.18
CA GLU A 168 18.86 7.45 -4.10
C GLU A 168 17.51 6.89 -4.57
N CYS A 169 17.51 5.72 -5.22
CA CYS A 169 16.32 5.07 -5.75
C CYS A 169 16.03 3.73 -5.10
N TYR A 170 17.07 2.96 -4.78
CA TYR A 170 16.91 1.60 -4.26
C TYR A 170 17.86 1.30 -3.12
N LEU A 171 17.32 0.64 -2.10
CA LEU A 171 18.05 0.04 -0.98
C LEU A 171 17.56 -1.40 -0.80
N MET A 172 18.31 -2.17 -0.03
CA MET A 172 17.87 -3.50 0.39
C MET A 172 18.18 -3.75 1.86
N ALA A 173 17.45 -4.71 2.43
CA ALA A 173 17.81 -5.30 3.71
C ALA A 173 17.50 -6.79 3.66
N GLU A 174 18.09 -7.55 4.59
CA GLU A 174 17.81 -8.98 4.72
C GLU A 174 17.38 -9.29 6.16
N GLN A 175 16.17 -9.79 6.31
CA GLN A 175 15.63 -10.28 7.57
C GLN A 175 14.76 -11.50 7.29
N GLY A 176 15.37 -12.68 7.33
CA GLY A 176 14.75 -13.94 6.91
C GLY A 176 14.61 -14.07 5.39
N LEU A 177 14.13 -13.03 4.71
CA LEU A 177 14.05 -12.89 3.26
C LEU A 177 14.67 -11.56 2.81
N PRO A 178 15.12 -11.46 1.54
CA PRO A 178 15.56 -10.20 0.95
C PRO A 178 14.38 -9.25 0.72
N TRP A 179 14.58 -7.99 1.08
CA TRP A 179 13.66 -6.89 0.87
C TRP A 179 14.25 -5.89 -0.12
N LEU A 180 13.45 -5.48 -1.11
CA LEU A 180 13.79 -4.35 -1.97
C LEU A 180 13.01 -3.12 -1.50
N PHE A 181 13.72 -2.05 -1.21
CA PHE A 181 13.17 -0.76 -0.80
C PHE A 181 13.36 0.26 -1.91
N ARG A 182 12.30 0.96 -2.28
CA ARG A 182 12.28 1.96 -3.34
C ARG A 182 11.97 3.33 -2.78
N ALA A 183 12.77 4.33 -3.15
CA ALA A 183 12.56 5.71 -2.71
C ALA A 183 11.18 6.23 -3.18
N VAL A 184 10.54 7.03 -2.31
CA VAL A 184 9.27 7.71 -2.62
C VAL A 184 9.38 9.23 -2.38
N ASP A 185 8.54 9.99 -3.07
CA ASP A 185 8.36 11.42 -2.81
C ASP A 185 7.28 11.69 -1.75
N GLU A 186 7.02 12.97 -1.44
CA GLU A 186 6.03 13.43 -0.45
C GLU A 186 4.60 12.96 -0.74
N THR A 187 4.31 12.51 -1.97
CA THR A 187 3.00 11.97 -2.38
C THR A 187 2.94 10.44 -2.33
N GLY A 188 4.03 9.77 -1.91
CA GLY A 188 4.21 8.33 -2.04
C GLY A 188 4.53 7.88 -3.48
N GLY A 189 4.79 8.83 -4.37
CA GLY A 189 5.09 8.63 -5.77
C GLY A 189 6.55 8.29 -6.04
N THR A 190 6.89 8.11 -7.31
CA THR A 190 8.28 7.88 -7.73
C THR A 190 9.02 9.22 -7.81
N PRO A 191 10.15 9.39 -7.11
CA PRO A 191 10.95 10.60 -7.24
C PRO A 191 11.38 10.83 -8.69
N SER A 192 11.39 12.09 -9.13
CA SER A 192 11.76 12.45 -10.51
C SER A 192 13.13 11.93 -10.93
N ALA A 193 14.10 11.88 -10.01
CA ALA A 193 15.43 11.33 -10.24
C ALA A 193 15.44 9.80 -10.50
N CYS A 194 14.38 9.10 -10.09
CA CYS A 194 14.24 7.65 -10.19
C CYS A 194 13.32 7.21 -11.33
N VAL A 195 12.78 8.15 -12.10
CA VAL A 195 11.95 7.83 -13.27
C VAL A 195 12.83 7.21 -14.36
N GLY A 196 12.46 6.00 -14.80
CA GLY A 196 13.21 5.25 -15.82
C GLY A 196 14.41 4.47 -15.31
N VAL A 197 14.69 4.52 -14.00
CA VAL A 197 15.66 3.61 -13.36
C VAL A 197 15.02 2.23 -13.27
N PRO A 198 15.64 1.17 -13.83
CA PRO A 198 15.10 -0.17 -13.76
C PRO A 198 15.15 -0.70 -12.34
N GLU A 199 14.17 -1.51 -11.99
CA GLU A 199 14.21 -2.31 -10.77
C GLU A 199 15.34 -3.35 -10.89
N PRO A 200 16.21 -3.48 -9.86
CA PRO A 200 17.32 -4.43 -9.86
C PRO A 200 16.87 -5.89 -9.71
#